data_AF-Q6V8N0-F1
#
_entry.id   AF-Q6V8N0-F1
#
_cell.length_a   1.000
_cell.length_b   1.000
_cell.length_c   1.000
_cell.angle_alpha   90.00
_cell.angle_beta   90.00
_cell.angle_gamma   90.00
#
_symmetry.space_group_name_H-M   'P 1'
#
loop_
_entity.id
_entity.type
_entity.pdbx_description
1 polymer ?
#
loop_
_entity_poly.entity_id
_entity_poly.type
_entity_poly.pdbx_seq_one_letter_code
_entity_poly.pdbx_strand_id
1 'polypeptide(L)'
;EKKAEKKLNSWGFFGSKHEDTAELLDKSANSYKLAKSWDKAGATYVELANCHLKNESKHEAATAYVDAAHCYKKTNVNEAISCLEQAVNMLCDIGR
;
A
#
# COMPACT_ATOMS: atom_id res chain seq x y z
N GLU A 1 -11.11 -6.52 -40.18
CA GLU A 1 -10.96 -6.79 -38.72
C GLU A 1 -9.95 -7.92 -38.52
N LYS A 2 -9.15 -7.93 -37.45
CA LYS A 2 -8.06 -8.90 -37.08
C LYS A 2 -6.59 -8.40 -37.11
N LYS A 3 -6.30 -7.17 -36.67
CA LYS A 3 -4.93 -6.77 -36.28
C LYS A 3 -4.85 -5.94 -34.99
N ALA A 4 -5.82 -6.08 -34.08
CA ALA A 4 -5.79 -5.40 -32.77
C ALA A 4 -5.52 -6.35 -31.59
N GLU A 5 -5.69 -7.66 -31.75
CA GLU A 5 -5.64 -8.60 -30.60
C GLU A 5 -4.24 -9.12 -30.24
N LYS A 6 -3.21 -8.81 -31.06
CA LYS A 6 -1.83 -9.29 -30.81
C LYS A 6 -0.93 -8.32 -30.07
N LYS A 7 -1.39 -7.12 -29.70
CA LYS A 7 -0.60 -6.17 -28.89
C LYS A 7 -0.88 -6.22 -27.39
N LEU A 8 -1.97 -6.86 -26.95
CA LEU A 8 -2.33 -6.89 -25.53
C LEU A 8 -1.67 -8.04 -24.74
N ASN A 9 -1.09 -9.04 -25.42
CA ASN A 9 -0.46 -10.20 -24.79
C ASN A 9 1.08 -10.11 -24.70
N SER A 10 1.69 -8.98 -25.04
CA SER A 10 3.15 -8.83 -25.13
C SER A 10 3.76 -7.80 -24.17
N TRP A 11 2.98 -7.18 -23.28
CA TRP A 11 3.43 -6.00 -22.52
C TRP A 11 3.24 -6.07 -20.99
N GLY A 12 3.33 -7.22 -20.32
CA GLY A 12 3.32 -7.11 -18.85
C GLY A 12 3.45 -8.35 -17.98
N PHE A 13 3.61 -9.55 -18.53
CA PHE A 13 3.47 -10.75 -17.69
C PHE A 13 4.76 -11.30 -17.07
N PHE A 14 5.94 -10.70 -17.28
CA PHE A 14 7.20 -11.32 -16.84
C PHE A 14 8.28 -10.33 -16.40
N GLY A 15 7.99 -9.50 -15.38
CA GLY A 15 9.02 -8.65 -14.76
C GLY A 15 8.80 -8.16 -13.33
N SER A 16 7.56 -8.05 -12.83
CA SER A 16 7.27 -7.01 -11.81
C SER A 16 6.19 -7.36 -10.77
N LYS A 17 5.92 -8.64 -10.47
CA LYS A 17 4.76 -9.05 -9.64
C LYS A 17 4.61 -8.32 -8.30
N HIS A 18 5.69 -7.94 -7.63
CA HIS A 18 5.61 -7.24 -6.34
C HIS A 18 5.43 -5.72 -6.48
N GLU A 19 6.07 -5.11 -7.47
CA GLU A 19 5.97 -3.68 -7.74
C GLU A 19 4.60 -3.31 -8.32
N ASP A 20 4.09 -4.15 -9.23
CA ASP A 20 2.72 -4.03 -9.76
C ASP A 20 1.65 -4.18 -8.66
N THR A 21 1.92 -5.00 -7.64
CA THR A 21 1.01 -5.19 -6.51
C THR A 21 0.97 -3.96 -5.62
N ALA A 22 2.13 -3.35 -5.32
CA ALA A 22 2.18 -2.14 -4.50
C ALA A 22 1.47 -0.96 -5.18
N GLU A 23 1.70 -0.75 -6.48
CA GLU A 23 1.03 0.31 -7.24
C GLU A 23 -0.50 0.10 -7.30
N LEU A 24 -0.96 -1.15 -7.46
CA LEU A 24 -2.38 -1.48 -7.46
C LEU A 24 -3.02 -1.23 -6.08
N LEU A 25 -2.34 -1.61 -5.01
CA LEU A 25 -2.80 -1.39 -3.64
C LEU A 25 -2.89 0.11 -3.32
N ASP A 26 -1.91 0.93 -3.73
CA ASP A 26 -1.97 2.38 -3.53
C ASP A 26 -3.16 3.02 -4.26
N LYS A 27 -3.37 2.66 -5.53
CA LYS A 27 -4.56 3.10 -6.30
C LYS A 27 -5.87 2.68 -5.65
N SER A 28 -5.93 1.45 -5.14
CA SER A 28 -7.10 0.92 -4.43
C SER A 28 -7.36 1.68 -3.13
N ALA A 29 -6.33 1.90 -2.31
CA ALA A 29 -6.41 2.63 -1.05
C ALA A 29 -6.88 4.08 -1.27
N ASN A 30 -6.35 4.75 -2.29
CA ASN A 30 -6.80 6.08 -2.70
C ASN A 30 -8.27 6.08 -3.15
N SER A 31 -8.71 5.06 -3.89
CA SER A 31 -10.11 4.90 -4.27
C SER A 31 -11.03 4.72 -3.04
N TYR A 32 -10.61 3.93 -2.05
CA TYR A 32 -11.35 3.77 -0.80
C TYR A 32 -11.39 5.07 0.02
N LYS A 33 -10.31 5.87 0.04
CA LYS A 33 -10.28 7.21 0.65
C LYS A 33 -11.31 8.14 0.01
N LEU A 34 -11.38 8.17 -1.33
CA LEU A 34 -12.38 8.98 -2.06
C LEU A 34 -13.81 8.51 -1.77
N ALA A 35 -14.01 7.20 -1.63
CA ALA A 35 -15.28 6.61 -1.22
C ALA A 35 -15.58 6.75 0.28
N LYS A 36 -14.73 7.45 1.06
CA LYS A 36 -14.82 7.60 2.53
C LYS A 36 -14.88 6.28 3.30
N SER A 37 -14.42 5.20 2.68
CA SER A 37 -14.32 3.87 3.28
C SER A 37 -13.01 3.75 4.04
N TRP A 38 -12.88 4.51 5.13
CA TRP A 38 -11.62 4.68 5.86
C TRP A 38 -11.05 3.37 6.40
N ASP A 39 -11.89 2.45 6.91
CA ASP A 39 -11.42 1.14 7.39
C ASP A 39 -10.81 0.29 6.28
N LYS A 40 -11.42 0.30 5.09
CA LYS A 40 -10.90 -0.43 3.92
C LYS A 40 -9.63 0.21 3.40
N ALA A 41 -9.59 1.54 3.32
CA ALA A 41 -8.38 2.26 2.94
C ALA A 41 -7.22 1.94 3.89
N GLY A 42 -7.46 2.00 5.20
CA GLY A 42 -6.48 1.64 6.22
C GLY A 42 -5.95 0.21 6.04
N ALA A 43 -6.84 -0.75 5.84
CA ALA A 43 -6.46 -2.15 5.65
C ALA A 43 -5.61 -2.35 4.39
N THR A 44 -5.98 -1.70 3.29
CA THR A 44 -5.22 -1.73 2.04
C THR A 44 -3.84 -1.08 2.19
N TYR A 45 -3.72 0.02 2.94
CA TYR A 45 -2.41 0.62 3.25
C TYR A 45 -1.55 -0.28 4.13
N VAL A 46 -2.12 -1.03 5.07
CA VAL A 46 -1.38 -2.04 5.85
C VAL A 46 -0.87 -3.15 4.94
N GLU A 47 -1.69 -3.63 4.00
CA GLU A 47 -1.24 -4.59 2.99
C GLU A 47 -0.13 -4.02 2.10
N LEU A 48 -0.24 -2.76 1.68
CA LEU A 48 0.78 -2.05 0.92
C LEU A 48 2.10 -1.96 1.71
N ALA A 49 2.03 -1.58 2.99
CA ALA A 49 3.19 -1.50 3.85
C ALA A 49 3.88 -2.87 4.00
N ASN A 50 3.10 -3.94 4.16
CA ASN A 50 3.62 -5.30 4.19
C ASN A 50 4.25 -5.73 2.85
N CYS A 51 3.76 -5.23 1.72
CA CYS A 51 4.40 -5.43 0.42
C CYS A 51 5.77 -4.76 0.38
N HIS A 52 5.87 -3.50 0.83
CA HIS A 52 7.14 -2.76 0.92
C HIS A 52 8.14 -3.42 1.88
N LEU A 53 7.69 -3.96 3.01
CA LEU A 53 8.55 -4.72 3.93
C LEU A 53 9.16 -5.96 3.28
N LYS A 54 8.38 -6.68 2.46
CA LYS A 54 8.89 -7.84 1.70
C LYS A 54 9.92 -7.46 0.65
N ASN A 55 9.86 -6.22 0.16
CA ASN A 55 10.84 -5.65 -0.78
C ASN A 55 11.97 -4.89 -0.05
N GLU A 56 12.12 -5.08 1.27
CA GLU A 56 13.13 -4.43 2.12
C GLU A 56 13.09 -2.88 2.10
N SER A 57 11.98 -2.31 1.61
CA SER A 57 11.74 -0.88 1.47
C SER A 57 11.12 -0.32 2.75
N LYS A 58 11.92 -0.28 3.84
CA LYS A 58 11.43 0.11 5.18
C LYS A 58 10.87 1.54 5.25
N HIS A 59 11.41 2.46 4.46
CA HIS A 59 10.95 3.86 4.47
C HIS A 59 9.56 4.00 3.84
N GLU A 60 9.34 3.31 2.73
CA GLU A 60 8.08 3.22 2.01
C GLU A 60 7.03 2.49 2.85
N ALA A 61 7.43 1.40 3.53
CA ALA A 61 6.59 0.69 4.47
C ALA A 61 6.13 1.59 5.63
N ALA A 62 7.05 2.33 6.26
CA ALA A 62 6.72 3.27 7.34
C ALA A 62 5.73 4.34 6.87
N THR A 63 5.93 4.87 5.65
CA THR A 63 5.03 5.87 5.05
C THR A 63 3.62 5.30 4.86
N ALA A 64 3.52 4.08 4.30
CA ALA A 64 2.23 3.40 4.13
C ALA A 64 1.53 3.12 5.47
N TYR A 65 2.26 2.75 6.53
CA TYR A 65 1.70 2.60 7.87
C TYR A 65 1.20 3.94 8.46
N VAL A 66 1.88 5.05 8.21
CA VAL A 66 1.40 6.38 8.60
C VAL A 66 0.10 6.72 7.87
N ASP A 67 0.01 6.46 6.58
CA ASP A 67 -1.22 6.65 5.80
C ASP A 67 -2.37 5.76 6.28
N ALA A 68 -2.08 4.50 6.64
CA ALA A 68 -3.04 3.59 7.28
C ALA A 68 -3.56 4.19 8.59
N ALA A 69 -2.66 4.68 9.45
CA ALA A 69 -3.03 5.30 10.72
C ALA A 69 -3.90 6.55 10.52
N HIS A 70 -3.60 7.38 9.51
CA HIS A 70 -4.42 8.54 9.17
C HIS A 70 -5.84 8.15 8.76
N CYS A 71 -6.00 7.03 8.04
CA CYS A 71 -7.31 6.49 7.69
C CYS A 71 -8.04 5.97 8.94
N TYR A 72 -7.37 5.12 9.73
CA TYR A 72 -7.94 4.51 10.92
C TYR A 72 -8.23 5.50 12.04
N LYS A 73 -7.54 6.64 12.12
CA LYS A 73 -7.81 7.67 13.14
C LYS A 73 -9.29 8.13 13.16
N LYS A 74 -10.00 8.00 12.03
CA LYS A 74 -11.42 8.36 11.90
C LYS A 74 -12.40 7.25 12.30
N THR A 75 -11.96 6.00 12.34
CA THR A 75 -12.84 4.82 12.48
C THR A 75 -12.41 3.87 13.59
N ASN A 76 -11.11 3.65 13.75
CA ASN A 76 -10.53 2.75 14.74
C ASN A 76 -9.21 3.32 15.29
N VAL A 77 -9.28 3.96 16.46
CA VAL A 77 -8.11 4.57 17.11
C VAL A 77 -7.06 3.52 17.53
N ASN A 78 -7.46 2.31 17.92
CA ASN A 78 -6.54 1.27 18.34
C ASN A 78 -5.67 0.78 17.16
N GLU A 79 -6.29 0.56 16.00
CA GLU A 79 -5.55 0.20 14.77
C GLU A 79 -4.64 1.34 14.31
N ALA A 80 -5.08 2.60 14.47
CA ALA A 80 -4.24 3.75 14.17
C ALA A 80 -2.99 3.81 15.05
N ILE A 81 -3.12 3.54 16.35
CA ILE A 81 -1.97 3.48 17.27
C ILE A 81 -1.02 2.34 16.86
N SER A 82 -1.55 1.15 16.64
CA SER A 82 -0.75 -0.01 16.17
C SER A 82 0.02 0.30 14.89
N CYS A 83 -0.63 0.92 13.90
CA CYS A 83 0.03 1.33 12.66
C CYS A 83 1.13 2.37 12.89
N LEU A 84 0.92 3.35 13.78
CA LEU A 84 1.95 4.34 14.13
C LEU A 84 3.13 3.71 14.87
N GLU A 85 2.88 2.78 15.79
CA GLU A 85 3.95 2.04 16.48
C GLU A 85 4.81 1.26 15.48
N GLN A 86 4.20 0.59 14.51
CA GLN A 86 4.91 -0.08 13.41
C GLN A 86 5.76 0.91 12.61
N ALA A 87 5.19 2.03 12.19
CA ALA A 87 5.92 3.06 11.44
C ALA A 87 7.10 3.64 12.23
N VAL A 88 6.91 3.96 13.52
CA VAL A 88 7.95 4.51 14.39
C VAL A 88 9.08 3.50 14.57
N ASN A 89 8.76 2.23 14.84
CA ASN A 89 9.77 1.18 14.96
C ASN A 89 10.61 1.05 13.68
N MET A 90 9.97 1.13 12.50
CA MET A 90 10.67 1.08 11.22
C MET A 90 11.56 2.30 10.99
N LEU A 91 11.11 3.50 11.36
CA LEU A 91 11.90 4.73 11.25
C LEU A 91 13.11 4.72 12.20
N CYS A 92 12.91 4.27 13.44
CA CYS A 92 13.99 4.10 14.40
C CYS A 92 15.05 3.10 13.92
N ASP A 93 14.61 1.98 13.32
CA ASP A 93 15.48 0.95 12.73
C ASP A 93 16.36 1.49 11.59
N ILE A 94 15.85 2.41 10.78
CA ILE A 94 16.62 3.05 9.69
C ILE A 94 17.46 4.24 10.18
N GLY A 95 17.42 4.55 11.48
CA GLY A 95 18.16 5.66 12.09
C GLY A 95 17.58 7.05 11.83
N ARG A 96 16.26 7.15 11.59
CA ARG A 96 15.55 8.41 11.34
C ARG A 96 14.52 8.74 12.43
#